data_AF-H1VN87-F1
#
_entry.id   AF-H1VN87-F1
#
_cell.length_a   1.000
_cell.length_b   1.000
_cell.length_c   1.000
_cell.angle_alpha   90.00
_cell.angle_beta   90.00
_cell.angle_gamma   90.00
#
_symmetry.space_group_name_H-M   'P 1'
#
loop_
_entity.id
_entity.type
_entity.pdbx_description
1 polymer ?
#
loop_
_entity_poly.entity_id
_entity_poly.type
_entity_poly.pdbx_seq_one_letter_code
_entity_poly.pdbx_strand_id
1 'polypeptide(L)'
;MASSANIGGVFSGQPAEFPLPTLNCGTFDGSVAASRWLTRLKWDFEKAGHNPQNLPASQVLKTLNMQCEGDAATYLDSVPHLTTIMDKAMDGIATLADLAIVEASLKERFPSKIIDQDAAGGDINSLSQEKDEALLAYYNRALSTLHRVGCKDAGVGITLSMPEKTVLTGL
;
A
#
# COMPACT_ATOMS: atom_id res chain seq x y z
N MET A 1 49.67 27.31 -37.02
CA MET A 1 49.31 27.63 -35.63
C MET A 1 47.86 28.07 -35.61
N ALA A 2 46.97 27.19 -35.17
CA ALA A 2 45.60 27.53 -34.84
C ALA A 2 45.58 28.17 -33.45
N SER A 3 44.67 29.12 -33.20
CA SER A 3 43.85 29.19 -31.97
C SER A 3 43.22 30.58 -31.84
N SER A 4 41.90 30.64 -31.95
CA SER A 4 41.03 30.84 -30.77
C SER A 4 39.62 31.20 -31.26
N ALA A 5 38.76 30.19 -31.31
CA ALA A 5 37.32 30.38 -31.45
C ALA A 5 36.71 30.57 -30.06
N ASN A 6 35.93 31.63 -29.97
CA ASN A 6 34.98 31.96 -28.92
C ASN A 6 33.95 30.82 -28.74
N ILE A 7 33.80 30.25 -27.54
CA ILE A 7 32.62 29.46 -27.18
C ILE A 7 32.21 29.80 -25.75
N GLY A 8 31.44 30.88 -25.61
CA GLY A 8 30.50 31.05 -24.51
C GLY A 8 29.22 30.27 -24.84
N GLY A 9 29.14 29.02 -24.39
CA GLY A 9 27.92 28.21 -24.46
C GLY A 9 27.21 28.24 -23.11
N VAL A 10 26.14 29.03 -23.02
CA VAL A 10 25.18 29.00 -21.93
C VAL A 10 24.44 27.65 -21.99
N PHE A 11 24.73 26.74 -21.07
CA PHE A 11 23.89 25.56 -20.86
C PHE A 11 22.64 25.99 -20.11
N SER A 12 21.58 26.29 -20.85
CA SER A 12 20.21 26.28 -20.32
C SER A 12 19.86 24.83 -20.00
N GLY A 13 19.93 24.45 -18.73
CA GLY A 13 19.43 23.16 -18.25
C GLY A 13 17.90 23.14 -18.36
N GLN A 14 17.38 22.65 -19.49
CA GLN A 14 15.99 22.20 -19.54
C GLN A 14 15.81 21.08 -18.51
N PRO A 15 14.76 21.11 -17.66
CA PRO A 15 14.41 19.94 -16.87
C PRO A 15 14.16 18.79 -17.83
N ALA A 16 14.69 17.61 -17.53
CA ALA A 16 14.42 16.41 -18.30
C ALA A 16 12.90 16.17 -18.29
N GLU A 17 12.23 16.48 -19.40
CA GLU A 17 10.83 16.14 -19.60
C GLU A 17 10.78 14.63 -19.84
N PHE A 18 10.50 13.88 -18.78
CA PHE A 18 10.28 12.45 -18.91
C PHE A 18 8.96 12.21 -19.66
N PRO A 19 8.96 11.37 -20.70
CA PRO A 19 7.74 11.07 -21.44
C PRO A 19 6.72 10.39 -20.52
N LEU A 20 5.43 10.58 -20.85
CA LEU A 20 4.37 9.79 -20.22
C LEU A 20 4.60 8.31 -20.53
N PRO A 21 4.42 7.42 -19.55
CA PRO A 21 4.68 6.00 -19.75
C PRO A 21 3.71 5.38 -20.74
N THR A 22 4.19 4.41 -21.53
CA THR A 22 3.30 3.49 -22.24
C THR A 22 2.69 2.54 -21.23
N LEU A 23 1.38 2.63 -21.05
CA LEU A 23 0.65 1.91 -20.02
C LEU A 23 0.39 0.46 -20.44
N ASN A 24 1.08 -0.49 -19.80
CA ASN A 24 0.86 -1.93 -19.93
C ASN A 24 0.27 -2.55 -18.65
N CYS A 25 0.04 -1.74 -17.61
CA CYS A 25 -0.58 -2.15 -16.36
C CYS A 25 -2.02 -2.68 -16.50
N GLY A 26 -2.70 -2.34 -17.61
CA GLY A 26 -4.10 -2.70 -17.87
C GLY A 26 -5.07 -1.87 -17.03
N THR A 27 -6.37 -2.07 -17.25
CA THR A 27 -7.42 -1.48 -16.41
C THR A 27 -7.50 -2.21 -15.06
N PHE A 28 -8.06 -1.53 -14.06
CA PHE A 28 -8.22 -2.05 -12.71
C PHE A 28 -9.66 -1.88 -12.24
N ASP A 29 -10.36 -2.99 -12.13
CA ASP A 29 -11.75 -3.07 -11.67
C ASP A 29 -11.87 -3.54 -10.20
N GLY A 30 -10.76 -3.93 -9.58
CA GLY A 30 -10.72 -4.54 -8.25
C GLY A 30 -10.76 -6.08 -8.24
N SER A 31 -10.84 -6.75 -9.39
CA SER A 31 -10.84 -8.22 -9.49
C SER A 31 -9.49 -8.86 -9.12
N VAL A 32 -8.42 -8.08 -9.18
CA VAL A 32 -7.07 -8.47 -8.74
C VAL A 32 -6.66 -7.65 -7.53
N ALA A 33 -5.68 -8.15 -6.77
CA ALA A 33 -5.10 -7.40 -5.67
C ALA A 33 -4.55 -6.05 -6.14
N ALA A 34 -4.91 -4.96 -5.46
CA ALA A 34 -4.41 -3.62 -5.77
C ALA A 34 -2.88 -3.57 -5.73
N SER A 35 -2.24 -4.29 -4.80
CA SER A 35 -0.77 -4.36 -4.73
C SER A 35 -0.13 -4.88 -6.02
N ARG A 36 -0.72 -5.91 -6.64
CA ARG A 36 -0.21 -6.49 -7.89
C ARG A 36 -0.36 -5.52 -9.06
N TRP A 37 -1.51 -4.86 -9.16
CA TRP A 37 -1.76 -3.90 -10.23
C TRP A 37 -0.89 -2.63 -10.08
N LEU A 38 -0.81 -2.07 -8.87
CA LEU A 38 0.05 -0.91 -8.56
C LEU A 38 1.53 -1.17 -8.86
N THR A 39 2.03 -2.40 -8.65
CA THR A 39 3.40 -2.76 -9.05
C THR A 39 3.60 -2.64 -10.56
N ARG A 40 2.62 -3.09 -11.37
CA ARG A 40 2.70 -2.95 -12.83
C ARG A 40 2.66 -1.48 -13.25
N LEU A 41 1.79 -0.69 -12.63
CA LEU A 41 1.71 0.74 -12.88
C LEU A 41 3.05 1.43 -12.62
N LYS A 42 3.67 1.21 -11.46
CA LYS A 42 4.99 1.78 -11.13
C LYS A 42 6.09 1.33 -12.08
N TRP A 43 6.04 0.07 -12.51
CA TRP A 43 6.99 -0.48 -13.48
C TRP A 43 6.89 0.21 -14.85
N ASP A 44 5.69 0.60 -15.29
CA ASP A 44 5.53 1.36 -16.54
C ASP A 44 6.19 2.75 -16.44
N PHE A 45 6.08 3.42 -15.29
CA PHE A 45 6.78 4.68 -15.04
C PHE A 45 8.30 4.48 -14.99
N GLU A 46 8.78 3.43 -14.34
CA GLU A 46 10.22 3.11 -14.30
C GLU A 46 10.78 2.87 -15.72
N LYS A 47 10.05 2.12 -16.54
CA LYS A 47 10.40 1.91 -17.96
C LYS A 47 10.43 3.19 -18.79
N ALA A 48 9.62 4.18 -18.42
CA ALA A 48 9.62 5.49 -19.04
C ALA A 48 10.73 6.42 -18.52
N GLY A 49 11.62 5.91 -17.66
CA GLY A 49 12.79 6.63 -17.15
C GLY A 49 12.55 7.37 -15.83
N HIS A 50 11.39 7.22 -15.20
CA HIS A 50 11.10 7.85 -13.91
C HIS A 50 11.81 7.11 -12.77
N ASN A 51 12.29 7.87 -11.78
CA ASN A 51 12.94 7.29 -10.60
C ASN A 51 11.87 6.62 -9.70
N PRO A 52 11.99 5.31 -9.38
CA PRO A 52 11.03 4.62 -8.51
C PRO A 52 10.87 5.22 -7.10
N GLN A 53 11.90 5.91 -6.60
CA GLN A 53 11.88 6.57 -5.28
C GLN A 53 11.22 7.94 -5.28
N ASN A 54 11.04 8.54 -6.46
CA ASN A 54 10.49 9.90 -6.59
C ASN A 54 9.62 9.99 -7.85
N LEU A 55 8.57 9.17 -7.90
CA LEU A 55 7.62 9.19 -9.00
C LEU A 55 6.79 10.49 -8.98
N PRO A 56 6.44 11.04 -10.15
CA PRO A 56 5.62 12.24 -10.26
C PRO A 56 4.19 11.94 -9.78
N ALA A 57 3.90 12.23 -8.51
CA ALA A 57 2.66 11.84 -7.83
C ALA A 57 1.39 12.22 -8.61
N SER A 58 1.32 13.46 -9.11
CA SER A 58 0.18 13.91 -9.93
C SER A 58 0.00 13.08 -11.21
N GLN A 59 1.08 12.72 -11.90
CA GLN A 59 0.98 11.90 -13.11
C GLN A 59 0.56 10.46 -12.78
N VAL A 60 1.12 9.89 -11.71
CA VAL A 60 0.74 8.53 -11.26
C VAL A 60 -0.74 8.49 -10.88
N LEU A 61 -1.23 9.48 -10.12
CA LEU A 61 -2.62 9.57 -9.69
C LEU A 61 -3.57 9.83 -10.86
N LYS A 62 -3.19 10.67 -11.84
CA LYS A 62 -3.96 10.85 -13.09
C LYS A 62 -4.12 9.52 -13.83
N THR A 63 -3.01 8.82 -14.04
CA THR A 63 -3.02 7.52 -14.71
C THR A 63 -3.86 6.52 -13.94
N LEU A 64 -3.73 6.49 -12.62
CA LEU A 64 -4.52 5.62 -11.77
C LEU A 64 -6.01 5.88 -11.94
N ASN A 65 -6.43 7.15 -11.88
CA ASN A 65 -7.83 7.53 -12.05
C ASN A 65 -8.38 7.12 -13.43
N MET A 66 -7.59 7.27 -14.49
CA MET A 66 -8.01 6.88 -15.85
C MET A 66 -8.10 5.37 -16.06
N GLN A 67 -7.27 4.60 -15.36
CA GLN A 67 -7.22 3.14 -15.52
C GLN A 67 -8.11 2.39 -14.54
N CYS A 68 -8.65 3.05 -13.51
CA CYS A 68 -9.66 2.46 -12.64
C CYS A 68 -11.01 2.39 -13.35
N GLU A 69 -11.66 1.23 -13.26
CA GLU A 69 -13.00 0.96 -13.81
C GLU A 69 -13.86 0.26 -12.74
N GLY A 70 -15.16 0.07 -13.03
CA GLY A 70 -16.05 -0.74 -12.20
C GLY A 70 -16.06 -0.37 -10.71
N ASP A 71 -15.86 -1.38 -9.85
CA ASP A 71 -15.88 -1.22 -8.39
C ASP A 71 -14.73 -0.34 -7.87
N ALA A 72 -13.57 -0.37 -8.53
CA ALA A 72 -12.44 0.47 -8.16
C ALA A 72 -12.71 1.95 -8.44
N ALA A 73 -13.25 2.28 -9.62
CA ALA A 73 -13.65 3.65 -9.94
C ALA A 73 -14.75 4.14 -8.99
N THR A 74 -15.79 3.32 -8.80
CA THR A 74 -16.90 3.63 -7.87
C THR A 74 -16.39 3.89 -6.46
N TYR A 75 -15.41 3.10 -5.98
CA TYR A 75 -14.81 3.32 -4.68
C TYR A 75 -14.08 4.66 -4.58
N LEU A 76 -13.26 5.01 -5.57
CA LEU A 76 -12.55 6.30 -5.60
C LEU A 76 -13.53 7.48 -5.56
N ASP A 77 -14.63 7.39 -6.32
CA ASP A 77 -15.67 8.42 -6.37
C ASP A 77 -16.50 8.49 -5.07
N SER A 78 -16.63 7.37 -4.36
CA SER A 78 -17.44 7.28 -3.14
C SER A 78 -16.79 7.89 -1.89
N VAL A 79 -15.46 8.04 -1.87
CA VAL A 79 -14.72 8.53 -0.70
C VAL A 79 -14.29 9.99 -0.93
N PRO A 80 -14.91 10.97 -0.23
CA PRO A 80 -14.67 12.41 -0.47
C PRO A 80 -13.21 12.84 -0.35
N HIS A 81 -12.43 12.16 0.50
CA HIS A 81 -11.02 12.45 0.64
C HIS A 81 -10.21 12.01 -0.59
N LEU A 82 -10.56 10.86 -1.18
CA LEU A 82 -9.88 10.34 -2.38
C LEU A 82 -10.22 11.17 -3.61
N THR A 83 -11.48 11.60 -3.76
CA THR A 83 -11.87 12.53 -4.83
C THR A 83 -11.10 13.84 -4.77
N THR A 84 -10.96 14.43 -3.57
CA THR A 84 -10.14 15.64 -3.37
C THR A 84 -8.68 15.43 -3.80
N ILE A 85 -8.12 14.24 -3.54
CA ILE A 85 -6.76 13.90 -4.00
C ILE A 85 -6.70 13.78 -5.53
N MET A 86 -7.72 13.20 -6.17
CA MET A 86 -7.79 13.11 -7.63
C MET A 86 -7.90 14.50 -8.27
N ASP A 87 -8.68 15.41 -7.68
CA ASP A 87 -8.77 16.80 -8.14
C ASP A 87 -7.42 17.51 -8.06
N LYS A 88 -6.71 17.41 -6.91
CA LYS A 88 -5.34 17.92 -6.79
C LYS A 88 -4.40 17.32 -7.83
N ALA A 89 -4.57 16.03 -8.15
CA ALA A 89 -3.76 15.37 -9.16
C ALA A 89 -4.04 15.97 -10.54
N MET A 90 -5.31 16.21 -10.90
CA MET A 90 -5.72 16.89 -12.14
C MET A 90 -5.07 18.27 -12.26
N ASP A 91 -5.02 19.03 -11.17
CA ASP A 91 -4.38 20.34 -11.07
C ASP A 91 -2.84 20.28 -11.05
N GLY A 92 -2.24 19.09 -10.97
CA GLY A 92 -0.79 18.91 -10.98
C GLY A 92 -0.10 19.22 -9.65
N ILE A 93 -0.85 19.36 -8.56
CA ILE A 93 -0.36 19.75 -7.23
C ILE A 93 -0.40 18.61 -6.20
N ALA A 94 -0.77 17.40 -6.61
CA ALA A 94 -0.75 16.25 -5.72
C ALA A 94 0.68 15.86 -5.30
N THR A 95 0.81 15.46 -4.04
CA THR A 95 2.07 15.15 -3.37
C THR A 95 2.31 13.65 -3.25
N LEU A 96 3.54 13.25 -2.88
CA LEU A 96 3.85 11.85 -2.56
C LEU A 96 3.02 11.31 -1.38
N ALA A 97 2.63 12.18 -0.44
CA ALA A 97 1.75 11.81 0.67
C ALA A 97 0.34 11.48 0.16
N ASP A 98 -0.21 12.29 -0.76
CA ASP A 98 -1.50 12.02 -1.39
C ASP A 98 -1.47 10.67 -2.15
N LEU A 99 -0.39 10.39 -2.89
CA LEU A 99 -0.19 9.10 -3.56
C LEU A 99 -0.16 7.93 -2.55
N ALA A 100 0.55 8.09 -1.44
CA ALA A 100 0.63 7.06 -0.40
C ALA A 100 -0.75 6.76 0.23
N ILE A 101 -1.58 7.80 0.44
CA ILE A 101 -2.94 7.65 0.96
C ILE A 101 -3.81 6.83 -0.01
N VAL A 102 -3.78 7.16 -1.29
CA VAL A 102 -4.56 6.43 -2.32
C VAL A 102 -4.09 4.97 -2.42
N GLU A 103 -2.77 4.74 -2.45
CA GLU A 103 -2.23 3.39 -2.51
C GLU A 103 -2.61 2.54 -1.30
N ALA A 104 -2.57 3.11 -0.10
CA ALA A 104 -2.99 2.43 1.12
C ALA A 104 -4.48 2.09 1.06
N SER A 105 -5.31 3.07 0.68
CA SER A 105 -6.76 2.92 0.57
C SER A 105 -7.16 1.84 -0.43
N LEU A 106 -6.48 1.75 -1.58
CA LEU A 106 -6.74 0.71 -2.57
C LEU A 106 -6.28 -0.68 -2.09
N LYS A 107 -5.14 -0.77 -1.40
CA LYS A 107 -4.64 -2.05 -0.85
C LYS A 107 -5.53 -2.57 0.26
N GLU A 108 -6.13 -1.68 1.04
CA GLU A 108 -7.12 -2.03 2.05
C GLU A 108 -8.43 -2.50 1.42
N ARG A 109 -8.93 -1.77 0.40
CA ARG A 109 -10.18 -2.12 -0.29
C ARG A 109 -10.08 -3.39 -1.13
N PHE A 110 -8.95 -3.61 -1.80
CA PHE A 110 -8.71 -4.73 -2.72
C PHE A 110 -7.45 -5.52 -2.30
N PRO A 111 -7.51 -6.29 -1.19
CA PRO A 111 -6.36 -6.96 -0.61
C PRO A 111 -5.89 -8.17 -1.45
N SER A 112 -4.63 -8.58 -1.25
CA SER A 112 -4.05 -9.76 -1.94
C SER A 112 -4.50 -11.11 -1.40
N LYS A 113 -5.02 -11.13 -0.18
CA LYS A 113 -5.73 -12.25 0.40
C LYS A 113 -7.07 -11.69 0.86
N ILE A 114 -8.17 -12.23 0.33
CA ILE A 114 -9.45 -12.11 0.99
C ILE A 114 -9.26 -12.88 2.30
N ILE A 115 -9.01 -12.17 3.39
CA ILE A 115 -9.25 -12.75 4.71
C ILE A 115 -10.76 -12.84 4.73
N ASP A 116 -11.31 -14.04 4.55
CA ASP A 116 -12.73 -14.28 4.79
C ASP A 116 -13.00 -13.83 6.22
N GLN A 117 -13.48 -12.59 6.40
CA GLN A 117 -13.80 -12.05 7.71
C GLN A 117 -14.90 -12.90 8.37
N ASP A 118 -15.75 -13.56 7.57
CA ASP A 118 -16.76 -14.49 8.06
C ASP A 118 -16.17 -15.82 8.58
N ALA A 119 -15.08 -16.32 7.98
CA ALA A 119 -14.36 -17.48 8.53
C ALA A 119 -13.51 -17.09 9.75
N ALA A 120 -12.90 -15.90 9.71
CA ALA A 120 -12.08 -15.36 10.78
C ALA A 120 -12.88 -15.01 12.05
N GLY A 121 -14.09 -14.44 11.89
CA GLY A 121 -14.96 -14.05 12.99
C GLY A 121 -15.50 -15.25 13.76
N GLY A 122 -15.82 -16.35 13.07
CA GLY A 122 -16.20 -17.61 13.72
C GLY A 122 -15.06 -18.19 14.57
N ASP A 123 -13.85 -18.21 14.01
CA ASP A 123 -12.68 -18.78 14.68
C ASP A 123 -12.26 -17.96 15.92
N ILE A 124 -12.28 -16.62 15.85
CA ILE A 124 -11.95 -15.75 17.00
C ILE A 124 -12.99 -15.86 18.11
N ASN A 125 -14.29 -15.87 17.77
CA ASN A 125 -15.37 -16.00 18.75
C ASN A 125 -15.42 -17.38 19.41
N SER A 126 -14.73 -18.37 18.85
CA SER A 126 -14.59 -19.73 19.39
C SER A 126 -13.31 -19.97 20.20
N LEU A 127 -12.46 -18.95 20.39
CA LEU A 127 -11.23 -19.06 21.16
C LEU A 127 -11.53 -19.23 22.66
N SER A 128 -11.67 -20.47 23.08
CA SER A 128 -11.70 -20.89 24.48
C SER A 128 -10.75 -22.06 24.71
N GLN A 129 -10.03 -22.06 25.83
CA GLN A 129 -9.21 -23.21 26.21
C GLN A 129 -10.10 -24.45 26.40
N GLU A 130 -9.74 -25.57 25.78
CA GLU A 130 -10.48 -26.82 25.98
C GLU A 130 -10.16 -27.44 27.35
N LYS A 131 -11.07 -28.26 27.86
CA LYS A 131 -10.98 -28.84 29.21
C LYS A 131 -9.69 -29.63 29.47
N ASP A 132 -9.14 -30.24 28.42
CA ASP A 132 -7.94 -31.09 28.47
C ASP A 132 -6.74 -30.47 27.71
N GLU A 133 -6.83 -29.20 27.33
CA GLU A 133 -5.76 -28.50 26.59
C GLU A 133 -4.78 -27.82 27.56
N ALA A 134 -3.49 -28.13 27.42
CA ALA A 134 -2.43 -27.45 28.16
C ALA A 134 -2.38 -25.96 27.80
N LEU A 135 -2.11 -25.10 28.78
CA LEU A 135 -2.11 -23.63 28.59
C LEU A 135 -1.21 -23.17 27.44
N LEU A 136 -0.02 -23.77 27.31
CA LEU A 136 0.91 -23.45 26.24
C LEU A 136 0.38 -23.87 24.85
N ALA A 137 -0.35 -24.98 24.78
CA ALA A 137 -0.98 -25.43 23.54
C ALA A 137 -2.10 -24.47 23.13
N TYR A 138 -2.94 -24.07 24.09
CA TYR A 138 -3.96 -23.04 23.88
C TYR A 138 -3.36 -21.72 23.41
N TYR A 139 -2.30 -21.24 24.08
CA TYR A 139 -1.60 -20.01 23.72
C TYR A 139 -1.10 -20.04 22.27
N ASN A 140 -0.43 -21.12 21.87
CA ASN A 140 0.07 -21.27 20.50
C ASN A 140 -1.06 -21.35 19.47
N ARG A 141 -2.17 -22.03 19.79
CA ARG A 141 -3.35 -22.13 18.92
C ARG A 141 -4.04 -20.78 18.75
N ALA A 142 -4.24 -20.05 19.84
CA ALA A 142 -4.81 -18.72 19.82
C ALA A 142 -3.94 -17.75 19.03
N LEU A 143 -2.62 -17.77 19.26
CA LEU A 143 -1.66 -16.93 18.53
C LEU A 143 -1.64 -17.25 17.03
N SER A 144 -1.64 -18.54 16.66
CA SER A 144 -1.72 -18.97 15.26
C SER A 144 -3.00 -18.48 14.59
N THR A 145 -4.13 -18.55 15.30
CA THR A 145 -5.43 -18.06 14.83
C THR A 145 -5.41 -16.54 14.62
N LEU A 146 -4.89 -15.79 15.59
CA LEU A 146 -4.76 -14.32 15.52
C LEU A 146 -3.82 -13.87 14.38
N HIS A 147 -2.70 -14.55 14.17
CA HIS A 147 -1.81 -14.26 13.04
C HIS A 147 -2.46 -14.55 11.69
N ARG A 148 -3.25 -15.63 11.59
CA ARG A 148 -3.96 -15.99 10.35
C ARG A 148 -4.98 -14.93 9.94
N VAL A 149 -5.63 -14.28 10.89
CA VAL A 149 -6.62 -13.21 10.64
C VAL A 149 -5.98 -11.83 10.46
N GLY A 150 -4.64 -11.76 10.43
CA GLY A 150 -3.92 -10.51 10.16
C GLY A 150 -3.80 -9.58 11.37
N CYS A 151 -4.17 -10.02 12.58
CA CYS A 151 -3.88 -9.28 13.80
C CYS A 151 -2.37 -9.24 13.99
N LYS A 152 -1.79 -8.03 13.93
CA LYS A 152 -0.40 -7.79 14.31
C LYS A 152 -0.34 -7.53 15.79
N ASP A 153 0.67 -8.10 16.44
CA ASP A 153 0.97 -7.80 17.83
C ASP A 153 1.38 -6.32 17.91
N ALA A 154 0.50 -5.49 18.45
CA ALA A 154 0.87 -4.14 18.82
C ALA A 154 1.72 -4.30 20.07
N GLY A 155 3.02 -4.04 19.96
CA GLY A 155 3.94 -3.99 21.10
C GLY A 155 3.57 -2.85 22.05
N VAL A 156 2.40 -2.94 22.68
CA VAL A 156 2.07 -2.20 23.86
C VAL A 156 2.94 -2.82 24.94
N GLY A 157 3.87 -2.05 25.48
CA GLY A 157 4.64 -2.44 26.64
C GLY A 157 3.71 -2.61 27.83
N ILE A 158 3.00 -3.74 27.89
CA ILE A 158 2.21 -4.10 29.06
C ILE A 158 3.24 -4.50 30.11
N THR A 159 3.43 -3.63 31.11
CA THR A 159 4.21 -3.99 32.29
C THR A 159 3.42 -5.07 33.03
N LEU A 160 3.76 -6.34 32.76
CA LEU A 160 3.16 -7.48 33.46
C LEU A 160 3.31 -7.30 34.96
N SER A 161 2.23 -7.51 35.71
CA SER A 161 2.26 -7.45 37.16
C SER A 161 3.07 -8.63 37.72
N MET A 162 3.64 -8.48 38.92
CA MET A 162 4.44 -9.52 39.58
C MET A 162 3.80 -10.93 39.59
N PRO A 163 2.48 -11.10 39.84
CA PRO A 163 1.87 -12.43 39.76
C PRO A 163 1.89 -13.04 38.34
N GLU A 164 1.74 -12.24 37.29
CA GLU A 164 1.76 -12.72 35.89
C GLU A 164 3.16 -13.17 35.46
N LYS A 165 4.21 -12.47 35.93
CA LYS A 165 5.60 -12.89 35.69
C LYS A 165 5.91 -14.24 36.33
N THR A 166 5.38 -14.50 37.52
CA THR A 166 5.69 -15.72 38.28
C THR A 166 5.11 -16.98 37.61
N VAL A 167 3.95 -16.86 36.98
CA VAL A 167 3.29 -17.98 36.29
C VAL A 167 3.99 -18.35 34.97
N LEU A 168 4.56 -17.37 34.26
CA LEU A 168 5.21 -17.61 32.97
C LEU A 168 6.67 -18.07 33.07
N THR A 169 7.37 -17.77 34.17
CA THR A 169 8.75 -18.25 34.41
C THR A 169 8.82 -19.57 35.17
N GLY A 170 7.66 -20.16 35.52
CA GLY A 170 7.57 -21.40 36.31
C GLY A 170 7.21 -22.65 35.51
N LEU A 171 7.14 -22.57 34.17
CA LEU A 171 6.95 -23.71 33.26
C LEU A 171 8.27 -24.07 32.56
#